data_AF-A0A3G9GAP0-F1
#
_entry.id   AF-A0A3G9GAP0-F1
#
_cell.length_a   1.000
_cell.length_b   1.000
_cell.length_c   1.000
_cell.angle_alpha   90.00
_cell.angle_beta   90.00
_cell.angle_gamma   90.00
#
_symmetry.space_group_name_H-M   'P 1'
#
loop_
_entity.id
_entity.type
_entity.pdbx_description
1 polymer ?
#
loop_
_entity_poly.entity_id
_entity_poly.type
_entity_poly.pdbx_seq_one_letter_code
_entity_poly.pdbx_strand_id
1 'polypeptide(L)' 'MTRFDVRTDVLSAYEKKIVGGREHEEYWVPAEELDAFNAAIVGKIEVTQTFGLATEEENNNNA' A
#
# COMPACT_ATOMS: atom_id res chain seq x y z
N MET A 1 -3.71 -5.50 -3.02
CA MET A 1 -2.66 -4.48 -2.86
C MET A 1 -3.30 -3.11 -2.94
N THR A 2 -2.89 -2.22 -2.05
CA THR A 2 -3.35 -0.84 -2.00
C THR A 2 -2.18 0.11 -2.17
N ARG A 3 -2.47 1.31 -2.68
CA ARG A 3 -1.54 2.43 -2.76
C ARG A 3 -2.18 3.65 -2.10
N PHE A 4 -1.37 4.42 -1.40
CA PHE A 4 -1.78 5.69 -0.80
C PHE A 4 -0.58 6.63 -0.74
N ASP A 5 -0.85 7.93 -0.71
CA ASP A 5 0.19 8.95 -0.59
C ASP A 5 0.34 9.37 0.87
N VAL A 6 1.58 9.64 1.28
CA VAL A 6 1.92 10.14 2.62
C VAL A 6 2.68 11.44 2.47
N ARG A 7 2.43 12.42 3.34
CA ARG A 7 3.23 13.65 3.35
C ARG A 7 4.71 13.35 3.56
N THR A 8 5.56 13.87 2.68
CA THR A 8 7.00 13.58 2.68
C THR A 8 7.71 14.06 3.93
N ASP A 9 7.27 15.16 4.54
CA ASP A 9 7.87 15.69 5.77
C ASP A 9 7.72 14.73 6.94
N VAL A 10 6.54 14.11 7.09
CA VAL A 10 6.31 13.05 8.07
C VAL A 10 7.05 11.77 7.69
N LEU A 11 6.97 11.35 6.43
CA LEU A 11 7.61 10.09 5.98
C LEU A 11 9.13 10.11 6.14
N SER A 12 9.77 11.28 5.97
CA SER A 12 11.21 11.44 6.09
C SER A 12 11.78 11.20 7.49
N ALA A 13 10.91 11.16 8.51
CA ALA A 13 11.29 10.83 9.88
C ALA A 13 11.53 9.33 10.09
N TYR A 14 10.99 8.48 9.21
CA TYR A 14 11.08 7.02 9.35
C TYR A 14 12.23 6.45 8.55
N GLU A 15 12.98 5.54 9.16
CA GLU A 15 14.09 4.88 8.51
C GLU A 15 13.58 3.86 7.47
N LYS A 16 14.17 3.91 6.26
CA LYS A 16 14.00 2.87 5.26
C LYS A 16 14.84 1.66 5.64
N LYS A 17 14.20 0.49 5.67
CA LYS A 17 14.85 -0.79 5.89
C LYS A 17 14.63 -1.66 4.66
N ILE A 18 15.67 -2.38 4.23
CA ILE A 18 15.53 -3.46 3.27
C ILE A 18 15.44 -4.74 4.11
N VAL A 19 14.23 -5.26 4.27
CA VAL A 19 14.00 -6.52 5.00
C VAL A 19 13.37 -7.53 4.05
N GLY A 20 14.00 -8.69 3.93
CA GLY A 20 13.64 -9.71 2.94
C GLY A 20 14.46 -9.63 1.64
N GLY A 21 13.85 -10.03 0.52
CA GLY A 21 14.48 -9.93 -0.81
C GLY A 21 14.81 -8.49 -1.15
N ARG A 22 15.92 -8.25 -1.87
CA ARG A 22 16.49 -6.92 -2.19
C ARG A 22 15.55 -5.96 -2.95
N GLU A 23 14.32 -6.37 -3.23
CA GLU A 23 13.36 -5.69 -4.09
C GLU A 23 12.28 -4.93 -3.30
N HIS A 24 12.28 -5.02 -1.97
CA HIS A 24 11.29 -4.35 -1.12
C HIS A 24 11.97 -3.46 -0.07
N GLU A 25 11.70 -2.16 -0.15
CA GLU A 25 12.01 -1.18 0.90
C GLU A 25 10.78 -1.02 1.79
N GLU A 26 11.00 -1.10 3.11
CA GLU A 26 9.97 -0.91 4.12
C GLU A 26 10.30 0.29 5.00
N TYR A 27 9.28 1.08 5.33
CA TYR A 27 9.40 2.09 6.39
C TYR A 27 8.93 1.48 7.71
N TRP A 28 9.78 1.55 8.73
CA TRP A 28 9.44 1.05 10.06
C TRP A 28 8.92 2.20 10.92
N VAL A 29 7.61 2.20 11.17
CA VAL A 29 6.92 3.19 12.00
C VAL A 29 6.71 2.61 13.40
N PRO A 30 7.21 3.27 14.47
CA PRO A 30 6.93 2.85 15.85
C PRO A 30 5.43 2.82 16.13
N ALA A 31 4.97 1.88 16.97
CA ALA A 31 3.55 1.69 17.23
C ALA A 31 2.89 2.94 17.84
N GLU A 32 3.64 3.64 18.71
CA GLU A 32 3.25 4.89 19.35
C GLU A 32 3.09 6.07 18.39
N GLU A 33 3.65 5.99 17.18
CA GLU A 33 3.57 7.04 16.16
C GLU A 33 2.56 6.74 15.04
N LEU A 34 1.86 5.60 15.09
CA LEU A 34 0.90 5.20 14.06
C LEU A 34 -0.21 6.23 13.84
N ASP A 35 -0.69 6.89 14.89
CA ASP A 35 -1.71 7.93 14.77
C ASP A 35 -1.21 9.13 13.95
N ALA A 36 0.04 9.55 14.18
CA ALA A 36 0.66 10.64 13.44
C ALA A 36 0.92 10.24 11.97
N PHE A 37 1.37 9.01 11.75
CA PHE A 37 1.56 8.46 10.41
C PHE A 37 0.23 8.38 9.63
N ASN A 38 -0.82 7.84 10.24
CA ASN A 38 -2.14 7.71 9.63
C ASN A 38 -2.74 9.08 9.29
N ALA A 39 -2.56 10.08 10.15
CA ALA A 39 -2.97 11.46 9.87
C ALA A 39 -2.20 12.11 8.72
N ALA A 40 -1.02 11.57 8.36
CA ALA A 40 -0.21 12.03 7.23
C ALA A 40 -0.54 11.33 5.91
N ILE A 41 -1.41 10.31 5.91
CA ILE A 41 -1.97 9.73 4.69
C ILE A 41 -2.90 10.76 4.06
N VAL A 42 -2.67 11.08 2.80
CA VAL A 42 -3.41 12.12 2.06
C VAL A 42 -3.95 11.57 0.76
N GLY A 43 -5.01 12.20 0.24
CA GLY A 43 -5.65 11.77 -1.00
C GLY A 43 -6.47 10.50 -0.82
N LYS A 44 -6.61 9.72 -1.89
CA LYS A 44 -7.41 8.49 -1.90
C LYS A 44 -6.50 7.28 -1.66
N ILE A 45 -7.04 6.30 -0.95
CA ILE A 45 -6.46 4.96 -0.93
C ILE A 45 -7.00 4.21 -2.16
N GLU A 46 -6.10 3.77 -3.03
CA GLU A 46 -6.43 3.11 -4.28
C GLU A 46 -6.17 1.60 -4.17
N VAL A 47 -7.09 0.79 -4.70
CA VAL A 47 -6.87 -0.64 -4.88
C VAL A 47 -6.17 -0.84 -6.22
N THR A 48 -4.90 -1.24 -6.20
CA THR A 48 -4.11 -1.46 -7.41
C THR A 48 -4.15 -2.91 -7.89
N GLN A 49 -4.46 -3.84 -6.98
CA GLN A 49 -4.56 -5.25 -7.30
C GLN A 49 -5.49 -5.94 -6.29
N THR A 50 -6.33 -6.85 -6.74
CA THR A 50 -7.14 -7.73 -5.90
C THR A 50 -6.65 -9.15 -6.05
N PHE A 51 -6.61 -9.90 -4.95
CA PHE A 51 -6.25 -11.32 -4.97
C PHE A 51 -7.47 -12.11 -4.51
N GLY A 52 -8.00 -12.95 -5.39
CA GLY A 52 -9.23 -13.71 -5.21
C GLY A 52 -9.55 -14.50 -6.48
N LEU A 53 -10.52 -15.43 -6.41
CA LEU A 53 -10.96 -16.17 -7.59
C LEU A 53 -11.60 -15.20 -8.59
N ALA A 54 -11.10 -15.21 -9.83
CA ALA A 54 -11.81 -14.57 -10.93
C ALA A 54 -13.22 -15.18 -10.99
N THR A 55 -14.26 -14.36 -10.87
CA THR A 55 -15.59 -14.79 -11.30
C THR A 55 -15.53 -14.88 -12.82
N GLU A 56 -15.48 -16.10 -13.34
CA GLU A 56 -15.66 -16.40 -14.76
C GLU A 56 -17.08 -16.00 -15.19
N GLU A 57 -17.29 -14.76 -15.63
CA GLU A 57 -18.57 -14.35 -16.25
C GLU A 57 -18.42 -13.50 -17.52
N GLU A 58 -17.32 -13.63 -18.29
CA GLU A 58 -17.20 -12.89 -19.56
C GLU A 58 -16.73 -13.70 -20.78
N ASN A 59 -16.92 -15.03 -20.82
CA ASN A 59 -16.60 -15.83 -22.01
C ASN A 59 -17.74 -16.76 -22.47
N ASN A 60 -18.98 -16.27 -22.54
CA ASN A 60 -20.04 -16.99 -23.24
C ASN A 60 -20.83 -16.09 -24.20
N ASN A 61 -20.12 -15.47 -25.14
CA ASN A 61 -20.71 -14.91 -26.35
C ASN A 61 -20.07 -15.60 -27.56
N ASN A 62 -20.58 -16.78 -27.89
CA ASN A 62 -20.55 -17.28 -29.27
C ASN A 62 -21.89 -17.98 -29.54
N ALA A 63 -22.86 -17.17 -29.96
CA ALA A 63 -24.09 -17.61 -30.60
C ALA A 63 -23.82 -17.96 -32.07
#